data_AF-A0A2T2NKQ8-F1
#
_entry.id   AF-A0A2T2NKQ8-F1
#
_cell.length_a   1.000
_cell.length_b   1.000
_cell.length_c   1.000
_cell.angle_alpha   90.00
_cell.angle_beta   90.00
_cell.angle_gamma   90.00
#
_symmetry.space_group_name_H-M   'P 1'
#
loop_
_entity.id
_entity.type
_entity.pdbx_description
1 polymer ?
#
loop_
_entity_poly.entity_id
_entity_poly.type
_entity_poly.pdbx_seq_one_letter_code
_entity_poly.pdbx_strand_id
1 'polypeptide(L)'
;MKRTNEDLPPMLAFAAKKHTYIWTCCGCGRSRNNINSAHCPGCGHGRCAYCAITRVQTRPHFSGVPDPDQPSSYSDEAIYPQDPPRIRAQPSITE
;
A
#
# COMPACT_ATOMS: atom_id res chain seq x y z
N MET A 1 -39.41 4.20 2.57
CA MET A 1 -38.45 3.07 2.42
C MET A 1 -37.05 3.60 2.61
N LYS A 2 -36.40 3.32 3.74
CA LYS A 2 -35.03 3.76 4.06
C LYS A 2 -34.10 2.57 3.77
N ARG A 3 -33.34 2.62 2.68
CA ARG A 3 -32.32 1.59 2.38
C ARG A 3 -31.13 1.85 3.30
N THR A 4 -30.86 0.95 4.23
CA THR A 4 -29.62 0.94 5.03
C THR A 4 -28.50 0.30 4.20
N ASN A 5 -27.27 0.75 4.40
CA ASN A 5 -26.07 0.32 3.66
C ASN A 5 -25.55 -1.07 4.10
N GLU A 6 -26.42 -1.96 4.57
CA GLU A 6 -26.02 -3.23 5.20
C GLU A 6 -26.09 -4.44 4.25
N ASP A 7 -26.69 -4.28 3.06
CA ASP A 7 -26.92 -5.34 2.06
C ASP A 7 -25.96 -5.30 0.85
N LEU A 8 -24.73 -4.79 1.01
CA LEU A 8 -23.76 -4.74 -0.10
C LEU A 8 -22.59 -5.71 0.12
N PRO A 9 -22.21 -6.52 -0.91
CA PRO A 9 -21.13 -7.48 -0.81
C PRO A 9 -19.79 -6.78 -0.50
N PRO A 10 -18.90 -7.39 0.32
CA PRO A 10 -17.69 -6.75 0.85
C PRO A 10 -16.70 -6.29 -0.22
N MET A 11 -16.79 -6.82 -1.44
CA MET A 11 -15.92 -6.43 -2.57
C MET A 11 -16.22 -5.02 -3.10
N LEU A 12 -17.43 -4.49 -2.89
CA LEU A 12 -17.81 -3.12 -3.27
C LEU A 12 -17.66 -2.11 -2.11
N ALA A 13 -17.36 -2.59 -0.89
CA ALA A 13 -17.11 -1.74 0.27
C ALA A 13 -15.78 -0.95 0.18
N PHE A 14 -14.90 -1.29 -0.77
CA PHE A 14 -13.59 -0.63 -0.95
C PHE A 14 -13.67 0.74 -1.66
N ALA A 15 -14.84 1.12 -2.17
CA ALA A 15 -15.12 2.50 -2.60
C ALA A 15 -15.80 3.34 -1.51
N ALA A 16 -15.80 2.88 -0.25
CA ALA A 16 -16.16 3.75 0.87
C ALA A 16 -15.22 4.96 0.84
N LYS A 17 -15.78 6.15 0.56
CA LYS A 17 -15.04 7.42 0.59
C LYS A 17 -14.39 7.53 1.96
N LYS A 18 -13.07 7.27 2.01
CA LYS A 18 -12.31 7.40 3.25
C LYS A 18 -12.22 8.89 3.54
N HIS A 19 -12.56 9.27 4.76
CA HIS A 19 -12.35 10.64 5.24
C HIS A 19 -11.21 10.60 6.24
N THR A 20 -10.33 11.59 6.18
CA THR A 20 -9.39 11.86 7.26
C THR A 20 -9.67 13.24 7.83
N TYR A 21 -9.25 13.45 9.07
CA TYR A 21 -9.31 14.74 9.72
C TYR A 21 -7.92 15.34 9.71
N ILE A 22 -7.83 16.60 9.34
CA ILE A 22 -6.62 17.41 9.41
C ILE A 22 -6.90 18.65 10.26
N TRP A 23 -5.85 19.26 10.79
CA TRP A 23 -5.97 20.54 11.49
C TRP A 23 -5.03 21.60 10.94
N THR A 24 -5.42 22.85 11.12
CA THR A 24 -4.66 24.05 10.76
C THR A 24 -4.16 24.73 12.02
N CYS A 25 -2.87 24.98 12.10
CA CYS A 25 -2.23 25.57 13.26
C CYS A 25 -2.62 27.05 13.39
N CYS A 26 -3.14 27.45 14.54
CA CYS A 26 -3.49 28.84 14.82
C CYS A 26 -2.29 29.77 15.00
N GLY A 27 -1.11 29.22 15.33
CA GLY A 27 0.11 30.01 15.54
C GLY A 27 0.83 30.39 14.25
N CYS A 28 1.00 29.45 13.31
CA CYS A 28 1.75 29.67 12.08
C CYS A 28 0.91 29.55 10.80
N GLY A 29 -0.39 29.24 10.90
CA GLY A 29 -1.28 29.08 9.75
C GLY A 29 -1.06 27.80 8.92
N ARG A 30 -0.07 26.97 9.25
CA ARG A 30 0.20 25.72 8.51
C ARG A 30 -1.01 24.78 8.60
N SER A 31 -1.56 24.42 7.45
CA SER A 31 -2.69 23.49 7.29
C SER A 31 -2.22 22.05 7.02
N ARG A 32 -3.17 21.11 6.88
CA ARG A 32 -2.91 19.69 6.57
C ARG A 32 -2.07 18.95 7.63
N ASN A 33 -2.08 19.41 8.88
CA ASN A 33 -1.46 18.66 9.97
C ASN A 33 -2.34 17.44 10.30
N ASN A 34 -1.74 16.27 10.55
CA ASN A 34 -2.48 15.07 10.92
C ASN A 34 -3.21 15.29 12.25
N ILE A 35 -4.49 14.92 12.34
CA ILE A 35 -5.26 15.04 13.58
C ILE A 35 -4.58 14.37 14.78
N ASN A 36 -3.81 13.29 14.57
CA ASN A 36 -3.11 12.60 15.65
C ASN A 36 -1.83 13.31 16.11
N SER A 37 -1.37 14.34 15.38
CA SER A 37 -0.19 15.11 15.78
C SER A 37 -0.52 16.09 16.91
N ALA A 38 0.17 15.94 18.04
CA ALA A 38 0.02 16.84 19.19
C ALA A 38 0.64 18.22 18.97
N HIS A 39 1.65 18.34 18.10
CA HIS A 39 2.36 19.59 17.82
C HIS A 39 2.42 19.87 16.32
N CYS A 40 2.48 21.14 15.95
CA CYS A 40 2.65 21.55 14.57
C CYS A 40 4.09 21.24 14.11
N PRO A 41 4.30 20.47 13.04
CA PRO A 41 5.64 20.15 12.54
C PRO A 41 6.39 21.35 11.94
N GLY A 42 5.71 22.48 11.72
CA GLY A 42 6.34 23.70 11.21
C GLY A 42 6.92 24.61 12.28
N CYS A 43 6.18 24.83 13.37
CA CYS A 43 6.56 25.79 14.41
C CYS A 43 6.66 25.19 15.82
N GLY A 44 6.38 23.89 15.98
CA GLY A 44 6.35 23.23 17.29
C GLY A 44 5.15 23.56 18.16
N HIS A 45 4.28 24.49 17.75
CA HIS A 45 3.12 24.90 18.57
C HIS A 45 2.16 23.73 18.83
N GLY A 46 1.75 23.56 20.09
CA GLY A 46 0.81 22.52 20.50
C GLY A 46 -0.57 22.70 19.86
N ARG A 47 -1.23 21.59 19.52
CA ARG A 47 -2.61 21.59 19.05
C ARG A 47 -3.53 22.03 20.19
N CYS A 48 -4.31 23.07 19.97
CA CYS A 48 -5.23 23.64 20.95
C CYS A 48 -6.66 23.73 20.40
N ALA A 49 -7.61 24.17 21.23
CA ALA A 49 -9.02 24.31 20.85
C ALA A 49 -9.26 25.35 19.72
N TYR A 50 -8.33 26.31 19.54
CA TYR A 50 -8.41 27.32 18.48
C TYR A 50 -7.92 26.81 17.11
N CYS A 51 -7.28 25.64 17.06
CA CYS A 51 -6.85 25.06 15.81
C CYS A 51 -8.04 24.55 15.00
N ALA A 52 -8.21 25.05 13.78
CA ALA A 52 -9.33 24.66 12.92
C ALA A 52 -9.16 23.20 12.44
N ILE A 53 -10.18 22.36 12.67
CA ILE A 53 -10.21 20.97 12.20
C ILE A 53 -11.04 20.90 10.93
N THR A 54 -10.54 20.22 9.91
CA THR A 54 -11.22 20.03 8.62
C THR A 54 -11.29 18.55 8.30
N ARG A 55 -12.51 18.08 7.95
CA ARG A 55 -12.71 16.74 7.41
C ARG A 55 -12.43 16.78 5.92
N VAL A 56 -11.44 16.02 5.47
CA VAL A 56 -11.07 15.92 4.06
C VAL A 56 -11.37 14.52 3.52
N GLN A 57 -11.88 14.45 2.29
CA GLN A 57 -12.05 13.18 1.58
C GLN A 57 -10.71 12.75 1.02
N THR A 58 -10.21 11.59 1.44
CA THR A 58 -9.06 10.97 0.81
C THR A 58 -9.56 10.18 -0.39
N ARG A 59 -9.22 10.64 -1.59
CA ARG A 59 -9.27 9.75 -2.74
C ARG A 59 -8.13 8.75 -2.54
N PRO A 60 -8.35 7.44 -2.63
CA PRO A 60 -7.24 6.52 -2.75
C PRO A 60 -6.40 7.00 -3.93
N HIS A 61 -5.15 7.36 -3.66
CA HIS A 61 -4.21 7.67 -4.72
C HIS A 61 -4.01 6.35 -5.45
N PHE A 62 -4.71 6.16 -6.57
CA PHE A 62 -4.42 5.05 -7.46
C PHE A 62 -3.09 5.41 -8.11
N SER A 63 -1.99 5.18 -7.40
CA SER A 63 -0.69 5.01 -8.01
C SER A 63 -0.82 3.77 -8.87
N GLY A 64 -1.29 3.92 -10.12
CA GLY A 64 -1.33 2.85 -11.12
C GLY A 64 0.06 2.39 -11.53
N VAL A 65 1.03 2.45 -10.61
CA VAL A 65 2.34 1.84 -10.73
C VAL A 65 2.11 0.40 -10.27
N PRO A 66 2.12 -0.59 -11.19
CA PRO A 66 2.18 -1.98 -10.77
C PRO A 66 3.40 -2.14 -9.87
N ASP A 67 3.19 -2.74 -8.70
CA ASP A 67 4.24 -3.03 -7.75
C ASP A 67 5.31 -3.88 -8.46
N PRO A 68 6.55 -3.39 -8.64
CA PRO A 68 7.59 -4.14 -9.35
C PRO A 68 8.00 -5.41 -8.59
N ASP A 69 7.61 -5.55 -7.33
CA ASP A 69 7.95 -6.67 -6.45
C ASP A 69 6.81 -7.66 -6.22
N GLN A 70 5.73 -7.62 -7.01
CA GLN A 70 4.74 -8.70 -6.97
C GLN A 70 5.20 -9.86 -7.88
N PRO A 71 5.80 -10.95 -7.36
CA PRO A 71 6.13 -12.10 -8.18
C PRO A 71 4.84 -12.62 -8.79
N SER A 72 4.78 -12.61 -10.12
CA SER A 72 3.72 -13.25 -10.89
C SER A 72 3.55 -14.65 -10.32
N SER A 73 2.33 -14.97 -9.88
CA SER A 73 1.93 -16.32 -9.50
C SER A 73 2.42 -17.30 -10.57
N TYR A 74 3.47 -18.05 -10.23
CA TYR A 74 4.05 -19.10 -11.03
C TYR A 74 2.96 -20.13 -11.33
N SER A 75 2.54 -20.22 -12.57
CA SER A 75 1.73 -21.30 -13.12
C SER A 75 2.11 -21.45 -14.59
N ASP A 76 2.91 -22.48 -14.85
CA ASP A 76 2.95 -23.34 -16.05
C ASP A 76 4.36 -23.95 -16.10
N GLU A 77 4.55 -25.21 -15.72
CA GLU A 77 4.38 -26.34 -16.65
C GLU A 77 4.93 -26.02 -18.05
N ALA A 78 6.22 -26.28 -18.28
CA ALA A 78 6.69 -26.86 -19.54
C ALA A 78 8.23 -26.99 -19.61
N ILE A 79 8.66 -28.24 -19.76
CA ILE A 79 9.82 -28.68 -20.55
C ILE A 79 11.19 -28.41 -19.92
N TYR A 80 11.63 -29.30 -19.02
CA TYR A 80 13.06 -29.65 -18.99
C TYR A 80 13.36 -30.55 -20.21
N PRO A 81 14.29 -30.18 -21.10
CA PRO A 81 14.76 -31.07 -22.15
C PRO A 81 15.50 -32.28 -21.55
N GLN A 82 15.27 -33.42 -22.20
CA GLN A 82 15.87 -34.71 -21.91
C GLN A 82 17.40 -34.75 -22.12
N ASP A 83 17.98 -35.75 -21.45
CA ASP A 83 19.31 -36.35 -21.58
C ASP A 83 20.51 -35.66 -20.88
N PRO A 84 21.03 -36.24 -19.78
CA PRO A 84 22.38 -35.93 -19.33
C PRO A 84 23.40 -36.48 -20.33
N PRO A 85 24.49 -35.74 -20.62
CA PRO A 85 25.55 -36.25 -21.49
C PRO A 85 26.16 -37.52 -20.88
N ARG A 86 26.11 -38.60 -21.65
CA ARG A 86 26.80 -39.88 -21.41
C ARG A 86 28.31 -39.62 -21.31
N ILE A 87 28.84 -39.41 -20.10
CA ILE A 87 30.29 -39.38 -19.91
C ILE A 87 30.79 -40.82 -20.01
N ARG A 88 31.48 -41.07 -21.12
CA ARG A 88 32.17 -42.31 -21.46
C ARG A 88 33.24 -42.58 -20.41
N ALA A 89 33.19 -43.75 -19.77
CA ALA A 89 34.25 -44.23 -18.88
C ALA A 89 35.59 -44.22 -19.62
N GLN A 90 36.61 -43.55 -19.05
CA GLN A 90 37.99 -43.74 -19.46
C GLN A 90 38.62 -44.86 -18.63
N PRO A 91 39.29 -45.84 -19.27
CA PRO A 91 40.01 -46.88 -18.55
C PRO A 91 41.31 -46.34 -17.94
N SER A 92 41.53 -46.83 -16.71
CA SER A 92 42.78 -47.00 -15.96
C SER A 92 44.10 -46.84 -16.73
N ILE A 93 45.00 -46.07 -16.13
CA ILE A 93 46.45 -46.25 -16.27
C ILE A 93 47.10 -46.25 -14.87
N THR A 94 47.89 -47.30 -14.70
CA THR A 94 48.69 -47.81 -13.58
C THR A 94 49.90 -46.94 -13.23
N GLU A 95 50.31 -46.97 -11.96
CA GLU A 95 51.70 -47.21 -11.54
C GLU A 95 51.73 -47.99 -10.22
#